data_AF-A0A4S8NHT2-F1
#
_entry.id   AF-A0A4S8NHT2-F1
#
_cell.length_a   1.000
_cell.length_b   1.000
_cell.length_c   1.000
_cell.angle_alpha   90.00
_cell.angle_beta   90.00
_cell.angle_gamma   90.00
#
_symmetry.space_group_name_H-M   'P 1'
#
loop_
_entity.id
_entity.type
_entity.pdbx_description
1 polymer ?
#
loop_
_entity_poly.entity_id
_entity_poly.type
_entity_poly.pdbx_seq_one_letter_code
_entity_poly.pdbx_strand_id
1 'polypeptide(L)'
;MTLRSTIQDLRACADVANDEHRVKVRTGQFAELSARLAPALEELPALNIALSEVAQLDVDLPDGREQDAAQVADGLRALAAELPTLGIDQNLDLAKERVRSAEKYTNQLRAFVAGTWQTYVSQPPPAINGDLIDALAQGGVDVEAIRDELETARGHLLAITSRLIPDRGAVQKYRDAIESIHRCGEQIGKVVDADIAEGIVESQEPSGVPLTWFTPERLEKLRALGILDRFQVRLR
;
A
#
# COMPACT_ATOMS: atom_id res chain seq x y z
N MET A 1 -0.16 -55.35 53.14
CA MET A 1 0.29 -54.94 51.80
C MET A 1 1.59 -55.65 51.48
N THR A 2 1.76 -56.19 50.27
CA THR A 2 3.00 -56.85 49.84
C THR A 2 3.81 -55.90 48.95
N LEU A 3 5.13 -56.01 48.96
CA LEU A 3 6.04 -55.23 48.09
C LEU A 3 5.60 -55.21 46.61
N ARG A 4 4.97 -56.30 46.15
CA ARG A 4 4.45 -56.44 44.80
C ARG A 4 3.27 -55.52 44.49
N SER A 5 2.37 -55.29 45.46
CA SER A 5 1.25 -54.35 45.27
C SER A 5 1.76 -52.91 45.23
N THR A 6 2.70 -52.55 46.11
CA THR A 6 3.30 -51.21 46.13
C THR A 6 4.05 -50.88 44.84
N ILE A 7 4.74 -51.85 44.23
CA ILE A 7 5.39 -51.67 42.92
C ILE A 7 4.37 -51.50 41.79
N GLN A 8 3.23 -52.20 41.85
CA GLN A 8 2.15 -52.03 40.85
C GLN A 8 1.47 -50.67 40.99
N ASP A 9 1.20 -50.22 42.21
CA ASP A 9 0.62 -48.91 42.48
C ASP A 9 1.56 -47.77 42.05
N LEU A 10 2.87 -47.89 42.32
CA LEU A 10 3.87 -46.92 41.87
C LEU A 10 4.00 -46.87 40.34
N ARG A 11 3.88 -48.01 39.65
CA ARG A 11 3.87 -48.05 38.18
C ARG A 11 2.61 -47.39 37.61
N ALA A 12 1.44 -47.68 38.16
CA ALA A 12 0.20 -47.04 37.75
C ALA A 12 0.23 -45.52 37.97
N CYS A 13 0.77 -45.05 39.10
CA CYS A 13 0.97 -43.62 39.35
C CYS A 13 1.99 -42.98 38.39
N ALA A 14 3.07 -43.69 38.04
CA ALA A 14 4.06 -43.20 37.08
C ALA A 14 3.49 -43.10 35.66
N ASP A 15 2.67 -44.06 35.23
CA ASP A 15 2.01 -44.05 33.93
C ASP A 15 1.00 -42.89 33.85
N VAL A 16 0.19 -42.68 34.90
CA VAL A 16 -0.75 -41.53 35.00
C VAL A 16 0.01 -40.19 34.98
N ALA A 17 1.12 -40.07 35.71
CA ALA A 17 1.92 -38.84 35.72
C ALA A 17 2.61 -38.58 34.37
N ASN A 18 3.05 -39.63 33.67
CA ASN A 18 3.61 -39.53 32.33
C ASN A 18 2.54 -39.10 31.31
N ASP A 19 1.32 -39.64 31.42
CA ASP A 19 0.17 -39.22 30.62
C ASP A 19 -0.22 -37.77 30.89
N GLU A 20 -0.25 -37.34 32.15
CA GLU A 20 -0.53 -35.95 32.52
C GLU A 20 0.54 -34.98 31.95
N HIS A 21 1.82 -35.33 32.08
CA HIS A 21 2.91 -34.54 31.49
C HIS A 21 2.78 -34.45 29.97
N ARG A 22 2.47 -35.57 29.30
CA ARG A 22 2.27 -35.66 27.86
C ARG A 22 1.09 -34.79 27.41
N VAL A 23 -0.03 -34.84 28.13
CA VAL A 23 -1.21 -33.98 27.89
C VAL A 23 -0.80 -32.52 27.99
N LYS A 24 -0.14 -32.12 29.08
CA LYS A 24 0.27 -30.72 29.31
C LYS A 24 1.21 -30.18 28.22
N VAL A 25 2.20 -30.97 27.81
CA VAL A 25 3.13 -30.59 26.73
C VAL A 25 2.38 -30.44 25.41
N ARG A 26 1.50 -31.38 25.05
CA ARG A 26 0.76 -31.29 23.78
C ARG A 26 -0.25 -30.15 23.77
N THR A 27 -0.97 -29.90 24.86
CA THR A 27 -1.86 -28.75 24.98
C THR A 27 -1.08 -27.43 24.81
N GLY A 28 0.13 -27.32 25.36
CA GLY A 28 1.01 -26.18 25.13
C GLY A 28 1.38 -26.00 23.65
N GLN A 29 1.69 -27.08 22.95
CA GLN A 29 2.01 -27.06 21.52
C GLN A 29 0.81 -26.68 20.64
N PHE A 30 -0.40 -27.13 20.98
CA PHE A 30 -1.62 -26.71 20.28
C PHE A 30 -1.97 -25.24 20.52
N ALA A 31 -1.73 -24.73 21.73
CA ALA A 31 -1.89 -23.31 22.02
C ALA A 31 -0.90 -22.45 21.21
N GLU A 32 0.36 -22.88 21.11
CA GLU A 32 1.37 -22.23 20.28
C GLU A 32 0.97 -22.22 18.79
N LEU A 33 0.51 -23.35 18.25
CA LEU A 33 0.04 -23.43 16.87
C LEU A 33 -1.17 -22.52 16.61
N SER A 34 -2.11 -22.46 17.54
CA SER A 34 -3.27 -21.57 17.44
C SER A 34 -2.85 -20.10 17.46
N ALA A 35 -1.90 -19.74 18.33
CA ALA A 35 -1.35 -18.38 18.40
C ALA A 35 -0.62 -17.97 17.12
N ARG A 36 0.09 -18.91 16.48
CA ARG A 36 0.76 -18.70 15.19
C ARG A 36 -0.22 -18.57 14.02
N LEU A 37 -1.36 -19.26 14.10
CA LEU A 37 -2.38 -19.25 13.06
C LEU A 37 -3.21 -17.96 13.06
N ALA A 38 -3.45 -17.39 14.24
CA ALA A 38 -4.34 -16.24 14.41
C ALA A 38 -3.95 -15.03 13.54
N PRO A 39 -2.67 -14.58 13.47
CA PRO A 39 -2.28 -13.47 12.60
C PRO A 39 -2.56 -13.75 11.11
N ALA A 40 -2.31 -14.98 10.65
CA ALA A 40 -2.56 -15.35 9.26
C ALA A 40 -4.06 -15.31 8.92
N LEU A 41 -4.92 -15.78 9.85
CA LEU A 41 -6.38 -15.74 9.70
C LEU A 41 -6.94 -14.31 9.71
N GLU A 42 -6.38 -13.44 10.54
CA GLU A 42 -6.79 -12.04 10.64
C GLU A 42 -6.39 -11.25 9.39
N GLU A 43 -5.21 -11.53 8.83
CA GLU A 43 -4.66 -10.78 7.71
C GLU A 43 -5.17 -11.22 6.33
N LEU A 44 -5.44 -12.51 6.15
CA LEU A 44 -5.85 -13.07 4.85
C LEU A 44 -7.03 -12.36 4.19
N PRO A 45 -8.12 -11.97 4.89
CA PRO A 45 -9.20 -11.20 4.29
C PRO A 45 -8.73 -9.88 3.68
N ALA A 46 -7.83 -9.16 4.36
CA ALA A 46 -7.27 -7.91 3.87
C ALA A 46 -6.35 -8.15 2.66
N LEU A 47 -5.53 -9.20 2.69
CA LEU A 47 -4.69 -9.59 1.55
C LEU A 47 -5.49 -10.03 0.34
N ASN A 48 -6.65 -10.67 0.52
CA ASN A 48 -7.53 -11.04 -0.59
C ASN A 48 -8.15 -9.81 -1.25
N ILE A 49 -8.59 -8.83 -0.46
CA ILE A 49 -9.04 -7.53 -1.00
C ILE A 49 -7.90 -6.88 -1.79
N ALA A 50 -6.70 -6.83 -1.20
CA ALA A 50 -5.54 -6.22 -1.82
C ALA A 50 -5.10 -6.95 -3.10
N LEU A 51 -5.25 -8.28 -3.17
CA LEU A 51 -5.01 -9.07 -4.37
C LEU A 51 -5.99 -8.68 -5.49
N SER A 52 -7.29 -8.56 -5.18
CA SER A 52 -8.29 -8.10 -6.15
C SER A 52 -8.08 -6.66 -6.61
N GLU A 53 -7.49 -5.81 -5.77
CA GLU A 53 -7.07 -4.46 -6.19
C GLU A 53 -5.90 -4.55 -7.17
N VAL A 54 -4.85 -5.29 -6.82
CA VAL A 54 -3.68 -5.47 -7.68
C VAL A 54 -4.03 -6.15 -9.01
N ALA A 55 -5.03 -7.04 -9.03
CA ALA A 55 -5.57 -7.64 -10.26
C ALA A 55 -6.06 -6.60 -11.28
N GLN A 56 -6.51 -5.43 -10.83
CA GLN A 56 -6.98 -4.34 -11.71
C GLN A 56 -5.82 -3.60 -12.41
N LEU A 57 -4.57 -3.89 -12.05
CA LEU A 57 -3.37 -3.21 -12.55
C LEU A 57 -2.81 -3.85 -13.84
N ASP A 58 -3.54 -4.78 -14.46
CA ASP A 58 -3.14 -5.51 -15.67
C ASP A 58 -1.76 -6.19 -15.53
N VAL A 59 -1.50 -6.70 -14.32
CA VAL A 59 -0.28 -7.44 -13.98
C VAL A 59 -0.55 -8.92 -14.16
N ASP A 60 0.38 -9.64 -14.77
CA ASP A 60 0.34 -11.11 -14.85
C ASP A 60 0.25 -11.70 -13.43
N LEU A 61 -0.95 -12.10 -13.06
CA LEU A 61 -1.18 -12.87 -11.85
C LEU A 61 -0.76 -14.31 -12.12
N PRO A 62 0.00 -14.95 -11.23
CA PRO A 62 0.25 -16.38 -11.34
C PRO A 62 -1.09 -17.13 -11.39
N ASP A 63 -1.24 -17.99 -12.40
CA ASP A 63 -2.46 -18.77 -12.64
C ASP A 63 -2.95 -19.47 -11.35
N GLY A 64 -4.26 -19.40 -11.10
CA GLY A 64 -4.91 -20.13 -10.00
C GLY A 64 -4.89 -19.44 -8.63
N ARG A 65 -4.22 -18.29 -8.45
CA ARG A 65 -4.06 -17.68 -7.12
C ARG A 65 -5.33 -17.27 -6.39
N GLU A 66 -6.39 -16.85 -7.09
CA GLU A 66 -7.67 -16.52 -6.44
C GLU A 66 -8.36 -17.77 -5.88
N GLN A 67 -8.27 -18.90 -6.60
CA GLN A 67 -8.75 -20.19 -6.11
C GLN A 67 -7.89 -20.71 -4.96
N ASP A 68 -6.56 -20.55 -5.06
CA ASP A 68 -5.64 -20.92 -3.98
C ASP A 68 -5.88 -20.10 -2.72
N ALA A 69 -6.15 -18.79 -2.84
CA ALA A 69 -6.39 -17.92 -1.70
C ALA A 69 -7.67 -18.29 -0.94
N ALA A 70 -8.75 -18.60 -1.67
CA ALA A 70 -9.99 -19.07 -1.08
C ALA A 70 -9.82 -20.44 -0.41
N GLN A 71 -9.18 -21.40 -1.09
CA GLN A 71 -8.91 -22.73 -0.55
C GLN A 71 -8.00 -22.70 0.69
N VAL A 72 -6.98 -21.84 0.70
CA VAL A 72 -6.09 -21.67 1.85
C VAL A 72 -6.85 -21.03 3.01
N ALA A 73 -7.67 -20.01 2.77
CA ALA A 73 -8.48 -19.40 3.83
C ALA A 73 -9.47 -20.40 4.45
N ASP A 74 -10.14 -21.21 3.63
CA ASP A 74 -11.06 -22.25 4.11
C ASP A 74 -10.32 -23.37 4.85
N GLY A 75 -9.19 -23.83 4.32
CA GLY A 75 -8.32 -24.81 4.96
C GLY A 75 -7.77 -24.33 6.30
N LEU A 76 -7.51 -23.02 6.43
CA LEU A 76 -7.06 -22.41 7.68
C LEU A 76 -8.16 -22.28 8.73
N ARG A 77 -9.38 -21.91 8.31
CA ARG A 77 -10.53 -21.91 9.22
C ARG A 77 -10.89 -23.31 9.68
N ALA A 78 -10.82 -24.30 8.78
CA ALA A 78 -10.99 -25.70 9.13
C ALA A 78 -9.93 -26.16 10.13
N LEU A 79 -8.65 -25.84 9.88
CA LEU A 79 -7.57 -26.15 10.82
C LEU A 79 -7.77 -25.49 12.19
N ALA A 80 -8.19 -24.22 12.23
CA ALA A 80 -8.49 -23.53 13.49
C ALA A 80 -9.66 -24.16 14.26
N ALA A 81 -10.68 -24.68 13.56
CA ALA A 81 -11.80 -25.39 14.17
C ALA A 81 -11.43 -26.81 14.63
N GLU A 82 -10.51 -27.48 13.91
CA GLU A 82 -10.06 -28.84 14.22
C GLU A 82 -9.02 -28.87 15.35
N LEU A 83 -8.16 -27.85 15.47
CA LEU A 83 -7.07 -27.77 16.46
C LEU A 83 -7.51 -28.02 17.91
N PRO A 84 -8.64 -27.49 18.41
CA PRO A 84 -9.15 -27.77 19.76
C PRO A 84 -9.68 -29.20 19.95
N THR A 85 -10.03 -29.89 18.86
CA THR A 85 -10.69 -31.21 18.87
C THR A 85 -9.76 -32.37 18.51
N LEU A 86 -8.55 -32.05 18.04
CA LEU A 86 -7.55 -33.03 17.64
C LEU A 86 -7.13 -33.87 18.86
N GLY A 87 -7.34 -35.18 18.73
CA GLY A 87 -6.96 -36.16 19.74
C GLY A 87 -5.46 -36.10 20.04
N ILE A 88 -5.11 -36.36 21.30
CA ILE A 88 -3.75 -36.17 21.81
C ILE A 88 -2.73 -36.99 21.02
N ASP A 89 -3.07 -38.12 20.40
CA ASP A 89 -2.07 -39.08 19.91
C ASP A 89 -1.74 -39.07 18.40
N GLN A 90 -2.55 -38.47 17.52
CA GLN A 90 -2.28 -38.46 16.07
C GLN A 90 -2.64 -37.10 15.47
N ASN A 91 -1.78 -36.57 14.58
CA ASN A 91 -1.94 -35.34 13.76
C ASN A 91 -1.29 -34.03 14.23
N LEU A 92 -0.48 -34.02 15.31
CA LEU A 92 0.24 -32.79 15.69
C LEU A 92 1.26 -32.35 14.62
N ASP A 93 2.01 -33.28 14.04
CA ASP A 93 3.02 -32.94 13.02
C ASP A 93 2.37 -32.52 11.70
N LEU A 94 1.25 -33.14 11.32
CA LEU A 94 0.41 -32.69 10.21
C LEU A 94 -0.13 -31.27 10.46
N ALA A 95 -0.59 -30.96 11.68
CA ALA A 95 -1.04 -29.62 12.04
C ALA A 95 0.10 -28.59 11.98
N LYS A 96 1.31 -28.93 12.46
CA LYS A 96 2.50 -28.07 12.34
C LYS A 96 2.84 -27.79 10.88
N GLU A 97 2.82 -28.81 10.02
CA GLU A 97 3.08 -28.65 8.59
C GLU A 97 2.04 -27.75 7.94
N ARG A 98 0.75 -27.95 8.24
CA ARG A 98 -0.33 -27.09 7.73
C ARG A 98 -0.19 -25.64 8.18
N VAL A 99 0.12 -25.38 9.45
CA VAL A 99 0.37 -24.01 9.96
C VAL A 99 1.57 -23.38 9.25
N ARG A 100 2.70 -24.10 9.10
CA ARG A 100 3.88 -23.59 8.39
C ARG A 100 3.59 -23.28 6.93
N SER A 101 2.86 -24.15 6.25
CA SER A 101 2.46 -23.96 4.84
C SER A 101 1.59 -22.73 4.69
N ALA A 102 0.66 -22.51 5.61
CA ALA A 102 -0.19 -21.32 5.63
C ALA A 102 0.58 -20.03 5.91
N GLU A 103 1.45 -20.00 6.92
CA GLU A 103 2.32 -18.86 7.19
C GLU A 103 3.17 -18.52 5.96
N LYS A 104 3.74 -19.54 5.31
CA LYS A 104 4.52 -19.36 4.09
C LYS A 104 3.68 -18.75 2.98
N TYR A 105 2.46 -19.26 2.77
CA TYR A 105 1.54 -18.73 1.77
C TYR A 105 1.16 -17.27 2.05
N THR A 106 0.72 -16.95 3.28
CA THR A 106 0.34 -15.58 3.66
C THR A 106 1.50 -14.61 3.49
N ASN A 107 2.72 -15.00 3.87
CA ASN A 107 3.91 -14.17 3.67
C ASN A 107 4.25 -13.97 2.18
N GLN A 108 4.13 -15.01 1.35
CA GLN A 108 4.35 -14.91 -0.09
C GLN A 108 3.31 -14.02 -0.77
N LEU A 109 2.05 -14.14 -0.36
CA LEU A 109 0.96 -13.30 -0.86
C LEU A 109 1.17 -11.83 -0.47
N ARG A 110 1.50 -11.57 0.80
CA ARG A 110 1.85 -10.23 1.29
C ARG A 110 3.00 -9.62 0.50
N ALA A 111 4.10 -10.34 0.34
CA ALA A 111 5.28 -9.85 -0.38
C ALA A 111 4.96 -9.54 -1.84
N PHE A 112 4.16 -10.38 -2.49
CA PHE A 112 3.71 -10.14 -3.86
C PHE A 112 2.84 -8.89 -3.97
N VAL A 113 1.76 -8.81 -3.18
CA VAL A 113 0.83 -7.67 -3.21
C VAL A 113 1.58 -6.37 -2.91
N ALA A 114 2.40 -6.36 -1.86
CA ALA A 114 3.20 -5.20 -1.49
C ALA A 114 4.18 -4.78 -2.59
N GLY A 115 4.88 -5.75 -3.18
CA GLY A 115 5.83 -5.50 -4.27
C GLY A 115 5.15 -4.91 -5.49
N THR A 116 4.09 -5.55 -5.98
CA THR A 116 3.35 -5.08 -7.16
C THR A 116 2.72 -3.71 -6.93
N TRP A 117 2.12 -3.50 -5.76
CA TRP A 117 1.55 -2.20 -5.39
C TRP A 117 2.60 -1.10 -5.36
N GLN A 118 3.73 -1.33 -4.67
CA GLN A 118 4.83 -0.37 -4.62
C GLN A 118 5.40 -0.06 -6.01
N THR A 119 5.60 -1.06 -6.86
CA THR A 119 6.08 -0.83 -8.23
C THR A 119 5.11 0.05 -9.02
N TYR A 120 3.80 -0.16 -8.86
CA TYR A 120 2.79 0.64 -9.54
C TYR A 120 2.78 2.09 -9.03
N VAL A 121 2.73 2.30 -7.71
CA VAL A 121 2.59 3.66 -7.15
C VAL A 121 3.89 4.47 -7.14
N SER A 122 5.05 3.84 -7.32
CA SER A 122 6.34 4.52 -7.43
C SER A 122 6.54 5.26 -8.75
N GLN A 123 5.60 5.13 -9.69
CA GLN A 123 5.63 5.92 -10.91
C GLN A 123 5.50 7.40 -10.57
N PRO A 124 6.37 8.27 -11.16
CA PRO A 124 6.32 9.69 -10.86
C PRO A 124 4.97 10.26 -11.33
N PRO A 125 4.32 11.10 -10.51
CA PRO A 125 3.10 11.77 -10.94
C PRO A 125 3.40 12.70 -12.14
N PRO A 126 2.37 13.09 -12.90
CA PRO A 126 2.53 14.08 -13.97
C PRO A 126 3.25 15.32 -13.46
N ALA A 127 4.28 15.75 -14.19
CA ALA A 127 5.07 16.91 -13.81
C ALA A 127 4.21 18.17 -13.91
N ILE A 128 3.95 18.82 -12.77
CA ILE A 128 3.33 20.14 -12.71
C ILE A 128 4.31 21.07 -12.03
N ASN A 129 4.62 22.16 -12.73
CA ASN A 129 5.52 23.18 -12.26
C ASN A 129 4.82 23.99 -11.14
N GLY A 130 5.15 23.71 -9.88
CA GLY A 130 4.64 24.45 -8.73
C GLY A 130 5.13 25.90 -8.72
N ASP A 131 6.37 26.12 -9.14
CA ASP A 131 6.98 27.45 -9.20
C ASP A 131 6.23 28.36 -10.19
N LEU A 132 5.69 27.78 -11.27
CA LEU A 132 4.81 28.50 -12.20
C LEU A 132 3.51 28.95 -11.52
N ILE A 133 2.87 28.10 -10.73
CA ILE A 133 1.62 28.47 -10.01
C ILE A 133 1.91 29.61 -9.04
N ASP A 134 3.03 29.54 -8.32
CA ASP A 134 3.43 30.57 -7.38
C ASP A 134 3.79 31.88 -8.09
N ALA A 135 4.49 31.82 -9.22
CA ALA A 135 4.80 32.99 -10.04
C ALA A 135 3.53 33.65 -10.60
N LEU A 136 2.55 32.87 -11.05
CA LEU A 136 1.26 33.37 -11.53
C LEU A 136 0.44 34.03 -10.42
N ALA A 137 0.38 33.41 -9.24
CA ALA A 137 -0.30 33.98 -8.08
C ALA A 137 0.37 35.30 -7.63
N GLN A 138 1.71 35.36 -7.60
CA GLN A 138 2.45 36.59 -7.31
C GLN A 138 2.20 37.69 -8.37
N GLY A 139 2.04 37.30 -9.63
CA GLY A 139 1.63 38.20 -10.72
C GLY A 139 0.19 38.71 -10.60
N GLY A 140 -0.62 38.13 -9.70
CA GLY A 140 -2.02 38.48 -9.48
C GLY A 140 -2.99 37.77 -10.42
N VAL A 141 -2.60 36.63 -11.00
CA VAL A 141 -3.50 35.73 -11.74
C VAL A 141 -4.24 34.85 -10.73
N ASP A 142 -5.55 34.71 -10.91
CA ASP A 142 -6.37 33.84 -10.06
C ASP A 142 -6.12 32.37 -10.39
N VAL A 143 -5.21 31.75 -9.64
CA VAL A 143 -4.85 30.33 -9.72
C VAL A 143 -5.06 29.60 -8.38
N GLU A 144 -5.66 30.25 -7.38
CA GLU A 144 -5.80 29.68 -6.03
C GLU A 144 -6.63 28.40 -6.03
N ALA A 145 -7.72 28.35 -6.79
CA ALA A 145 -8.53 27.14 -6.92
C ALA A 145 -7.72 25.96 -7.50
N ILE A 146 -6.80 26.24 -8.45
CA ILE A 146 -5.92 25.22 -9.05
C ILE A 146 -4.87 24.76 -8.02
N ARG A 147 -4.32 25.70 -7.24
CA ARG A 147 -3.38 25.39 -6.15
C ARG A 147 -4.03 24.47 -5.11
N ASP A 148 -5.21 24.83 -4.61
CA ASP A 148 -5.95 24.06 -3.61
C ASP A 148 -6.28 22.64 -4.11
N GLU A 149 -6.73 22.50 -5.36
CA GLU A 149 -7.00 21.20 -5.99
C GLU A 149 -5.70 20.37 -6.11
N LEU A 150 -4.60 20.98 -6.53
CA LEU A 150 -3.31 20.31 -6.66
C LEU A 150 -2.75 19.84 -5.31
N GLU A 151 -2.81 20.69 -4.28
CA GLU A 151 -2.37 20.34 -2.92
C GLU A 151 -3.19 19.19 -2.35
N THR A 152 -4.51 19.25 -2.52
CA THR A 152 -5.44 18.18 -2.09
C THR A 152 -5.12 16.87 -2.80
N ALA A 153 -4.93 16.90 -4.13
CA ALA A 153 -4.61 15.72 -4.92
C ALA A 153 -3.25 15.11 -4.53
N ARG A 154 -2.23 15.95 -4.29
CA ARG A 154 -0.92 15.52 -3.78
C ARG A 154 -1.02 14.90 -2.38
N GLY A 155 -1.82 15.48 -1.50
CA GLY A 155 -2.09 14.95 -0.17
C GLY A 155 -2.74 13.55 -0.22
N HIS A 156 -3.74 13.38 -1.08
CA HIS A 156 -4.36 12.07 -1.33
C HIS A 156 -3.35 11.07 -1.90
N LEU A 157 -2.55 11.49 -2.89
CA LEU A 157 -1.54 10.63 -3.49
C LEU A 157 -0.53 10.14 -2.44
N LEU A 158 -0.03 11.03 -1.58
CA LEU A 158 0.89 10.68 -0.48
C LEU A 158 0.26 9.70 0.53
N ALA A 159 -1.00 9.92 0.89
CA ALA A 159 -1.72 9.01 1.79
C ALA A 159 -1.89 7.62 1.20
N ILE A 160 -2.05 7.51 -0.13
CA ILE A 160 -2.19 6.25 -0.85
C ILE A 160 -0.84 5.55 -1.01
N THR A 161 0.20 6.27 -1.42
CA THR A 161 1.53 5.69 -1.70
C THR A 161 2.29 5.29 -0.44
N SER A 162 1.97 5.89 0.72
CA SER A 162 2.57 5.51 2.00
C SER A 162 2.11 4.13 2.51
N ARG A 163 1.04 3.55 1.94
CA ARG A 163 0.52 2.24 2.35
C ARG A 163 1.22 1.11 1.60
N LEU A 164 1.64 0.09 2.36
CA LEU A 164 2.28 -1.10 1.79
C LEU A 164 1.28 -2.08 1.16
N ILE A 165 0.10 -2.22 1.76
CA ILE A 165 -0.97 -3.11 1.28
C ILE A 165 -2.16 -2.24 0.89
N PRO A 166 -2.63 -2.30 -0.38
CA PRO A 166 -3.77 -1.53 -0.83
C PRO A 166 -5.07 -2.02 -0.16
N ASP A 167 -5.90 -1.07 0.30
CA ASP A 167 -7.27 -1.36 0.74
C ASP A 167 -8.24 -1.32 -0.43
N ARG A 168 -9.50 -1.68 -0.17
CA ARG A 168 -10.55 -1.63 -1.19
C ARG A 168 -10.66 -0.23 -1.81
N GLY A 169 -10.62 -0.18 -3.14
CA GLY A 169 -10.66 1.03 -3.95
C GLY A 169 -9.36 1.84 -3.94
N ALA A 170 -8.25 1.32 -3.42
CA ALA A 170 -6.97 2.02 -3.44
C ALA A 170 -6.49 2.34 -4.86
N VAL A 171 -6.71 1.40 -5.81
CA VAL A 171 -6.33 1.61 -7.21
C VAL A 171 -7.14 2.74 -7.84
N GLN A 172 -8.46 2.76 -7.62
CA GLN A 172 -9.30 3.83 -8.15
C GLN A 172 -8.92 5.17 -7.54
N LYS A 173 -8.74 5.25 -6.22
CA LYS A 173 -8.31 6.49 -5.54
C LYS A 173 -6.97 7.00 -6.07
N TYR A 174 -6.02 6.09 -6.36
CA TYR A 174 -4.74 6.46 -6.96
C TYR A 174 -4.95 7.06 -8.35
N ARG A 175 -5.75 6.40 -9.21
CA ARG A 175 -6.08 6.90 -10.55
C ARG A 175 -6.76 8.27 -10.49
N ASP A 176 -7.74 8.44 -9.59
CA ASP A 176 -8.45 9.71 -9.41
C ASP A 176 -7.51 10.83 -8.96
N ALA A 177 -6.55 10.54 -8.08
CA ALA A 177 -5.55 11.52 -7.64
C ALA A 177 -4.62 11.93 -8.78
N ILE A 178 -4.14 10.97 -9.58
CA ILE A 178 -3.30 11.23 -10.76
C ILE A 178 -4.08 12.01 -11.82
N GLU A 179 -5.35 11.67 -12.06
CA GLU A 179 -6.20 12.37 -13.02
C GLU A 179 -6.47 13.81 -12.55
N SER A 180 -6.71 14.02 -11.25
CA SER A 180 -6.90 15.37 -10.70
C SER A 180 -5.66 16.22 -10.86
N ILE A 181 -4.46 15.64 -10.63
CA ILE A 181 -3.18 16.29 -10.95
C ILE A 181 -3.15 16.64 -12.44
N HIS A 182 -3.39 15.67 -13.33
CA HIS A 182 -3.39 15.92 -14.79
C HIS A 182 -4.34 17.05 -15.20
N ARG A 183 -5.55 17.09 -14.65
CA ARG A 183 -6.56 18.13 -14.88
C ARG A 183 -6.08 19.51 -14.43
N CYS A 184 -5.40 19.60 -13.29
CA CYS A 184 -4.75 20.86 -12.86
C CYS A 184 -3.73 21.33 -13.90
N GLY A 185 -2.92 20.40 -14.45
CA GLY A 185 -1.98 20.70 -15.53
C GLY A 185 -2.66 21.24 -16.79
N GLU A 186 -3.77 20.62 -17.22
CA GLU A 186 -4.58 21.11 -18.35
C GLU A 186 -5.20 22.48 -18.09
N GLN A 187 -5.68 22.73 -16.86
CA GLN A 187 -6.22 24.04 -16.47
C GLN A 187 -5.14 25.12 -16.55
N ILE A 188 -3.92 24.84 -16.06
CA ILE A 188 -2.78 25.77 -16.17
C ILE A 188 -2.46 26.05 -17.64
N GLY A 189 -2.44 25.03 -18.50
CA GLY A 189 -2.22 25.21 -19.94
C GLY A 189 -3.29 26.03 -20.67
N LYS A 190 -4.49 26.18 -20.08
CA LYS A 190 -5.53 27.09 -20.60
C LYS A 190 -5.34 28.52 -20.12
N VAL A 191 -4.65 28.72 -18.99
CA VAL A 191 -4.35 30.04 -18.44
C VAL A 191 -3.12 30.63 -19.13
N VAL A 192 -2.08 29.82 -19.32
CA VAL A 192 -0.80 30.28 -19.85
C VAL A 192 -0.27 29.33 -20.92
N ASP A 193 0.13 29.92 -22.06
CA ASP A 193 0.86 29.22 -23.11
C ASP A 193 2.22 28.71 -22.60
N ALA A 194 2.64 27.52 -23.04
CA ALA A 194 3.88 26.90 -22.59
C ALA A 194 5.12 27.79 -22.75
N ASP A 195 5.21 28.56 -23.85
CA ASP A 195 6.33 29.46 -24.09
C ASP A 195 6.38 30.62 -23.09
N ILE A 196 5.21 31.11 -22.67
CA ILE A 196 5.07 32.17 -21.65
C ILE A 196 5.35 31.62 -20.25
N ALA A 197 4.87 30.42 -19.94
CA ALA A 197 5.15 29.73 -18.68
C ALA A 197 6.67 29.58 -18.44
N GLU A 198 7.40 29.15 -19.46
CA GLU A 198 8.85 28.98 -19.39
C GLU A 198 9.55 30.30 -19.05
N GLY A 199 9.23 31.39 -19.78
CA GLY A 199 9.84 32.69 -19.49
C GLY A 199 9.44 33.29 -18.14
N ILE A 200 8.21 33.02 -17.67
CA ILE A 200 7.76 33.39 -16.32
C ILE A 200 8.64 32.68 -15.28
N VAL A 201 8.85 31.37 -15.40
CA VAL A 201 9.66 30.60 -14.45
C VAL A 201 11.13 31.01 -14.50
N GLU A 202 11.74 31.05 -15.69
CA GLU A 202 13.14 31.46 -15.87
C GLU A 202 13.43 32.86 -15.33
N SER A 203 12.46 33.78 -15.43
CA SER A 203 12.61 35.12 -14.91
C SER A 203 12.67 35.21 -13.38
N GLN A 204 12.23 34.17 -12.67
CA GLN A 204 12.32 34.06 -11.22
C GLN A 204 13.62 33.37 -10.77
N GLU A 205 14.27 32.63 -11.66
CA GLU A 205 15.53 31.96 -11.37
C GLU A 205 16.68 32.98 -11.16
N PRO A 206 17.76 32.60 -10.44
CA PRO A 206 18.93 33.47 -10.29
C PRO A 206 19.64 33.79 -11.62
N SER A 207 19.56 32.87 -12.59
CA SER A 207 20.07 33.00 -13.95
C SER A 207 19.37 34.11 -14.73
N GLY A 208 18.09 34.34 -14.45
CA GLY A 208 17.23 35.29 -15.17
C GLY A 208 16.92 34.86 -16.61
N VAL A 209 15.95 35.54 -17.21
CA VAL A 209 15.55 35.34 -18.61
C VAL A 209 16.26 36.37 -19.51
N PRO A 210 16.75 36.01 -20.70
CA PRO A 210 17.40 36.97 -21.58
C PRO A 210 16.41 38.05 -22.06
N LEU A 211 16.88 39.30 -22.16
CA LEU A 211 16.03 40.42 -22.62
C LEU A 211 15.42 40.16 -24.01
N THR A 212 16.11 39.42 -24.87
CA THR A 212 15.66 39.03 -26.21
C THR A 212 14.41 38.15 -26.20
N TRP A 213 14.07 37.54 -25.06
CA TRP A 213 12.86 36.75 -24.91
C TRP A 213 11.59 37.62 -24.94
N PHE A 214 11.65 38.89 -24.52
CA PHE A 214 10.50 39.81 -24.47
C PHE A 214 10.17 40.41 -25.85
N THR A 215 9.68 39.56 -26.75
CA THR A 215 9.13 40.01 -28.03
C THR A 215 7.80 40.75 -27.81
N PRO A 216 7.38 41.63 -28.74
CA PRO A 216 6.08 42.30 -28.65
C PRO A 216 4.91 41.32 -28.48
N GLU A 217 4.94 40.18 -29.19
CA GLU A 217 3.93 39.14 -29.09
C GLU A 217 3.83 38.55 -27.67
N ARG A 218 4.98 38.26 -27.04
CA ARG A 218 5.01 37.73 -25.68
C ARG A 218 4.62 38.78 -24.64
N LEU A 219 4.99 40.04 -24.84
CA LEU A 219 4.53 41.14 -24.00
C LEU A 219 3.02 41.34 -24.07
N GLU A 220 2.39 41.21 -25.24
CA GLU A 220 0.93 41.25 -25.35
C GLU A 220 0.27 40.07 -24.62
N LYS A 221 0.85 38.86 -24.68
CA LYS A 221 0.37 37.71 -23.89
C LYS A 221 0.50 37.96 -22.38
N LEU A 222 1.63 38.47 -21.91
CA LEU A 222 1.83 38.86 -20.50
C LEU A 222 0.86 39.98 -20.06
N ARG A 223 0.54 40.91 -20.97
CA ARG A 223 -0.47 41.95 -20.73
C ARG A 223 -1.87 41.35 -20.63
N ALA A 224 -2.23 40.38 -21.49
CA ALA A 224 -3.52 39.70 -21.46
C ALA A 224 -3.74 38.94 -20.14
N LEU A 225 -2.66 38.44 -19.53
CA LEU A 225 -2.67 37.86 -18.18
C LEU A 225 -2.78 38.90 -17.06
N GLY A 226 -2.66 40.19 -17.39
CA GLY A 226 -2.71 41.29 -16.42
C GLY A 226 -1.49 41.38 -15.51
N ILE A 227 -0.39 40.69 -15.83
CA ILE A 227 0.79 40.59 -14.93
C ILE A 227 1.90 41.59 -15.25
N LEU A 228 1.86 42.23 -16.42
CA LEU A 228 2.97 43.02 -16.96
C LEU A 228 3.46 44.14 -16.01
N ASP A 229 2.57 44.81 -15.28
CA ASP A 229 2.91 45.91 -14.37
C ASP A 229 3.23 45.45 -12.94
N ARG A 230 2.98 44.17 -12.62
CA ARG A 230 3.04 43.61 -11.25
C ARG A 230 4.12 42.54 -11.10
N PHE A 231 4.53 41.94 -12.20
CA PHE A 231 5.47 40.84 -12.25
C PHE A 231 6.91 41.33 -12.25
N GLN A 232 7.68 40.93 -11.25
CA GLN A 232 9.10 41.27 -11.18
C GLN A 232 9.92 40.28 -12.00
N VAL A 233 10.84 40.79 -12.82
CA VAL A 233 11.57 39.99 -13.81
C VAL A 233 13.07 40.15 -13.59
N ARG A 234 13.81 39.04 -13.46
CA ARG A 234 15.27 39.05 -13.48
C ARG A 234 15.76 38.87 -14.91
N LEU A 235 16.62 39.78 -15.34
CA LEU A 235 17.16 39.81 -16.69
C LEU A 235 18.61 39.33 -16.70
N ARG A 236 18.95 38.56 -17.73
CA ARG A 236 20.31 38.12 -18.06
C ARG A 236 20.90 38.92 -19.21
#